data_AF-A0A9E3CSC3-F1
#
_entry.id   AF-A0A9E3CSC3-F1
#
_cell.length_a   1.000
_cell.length_b   1.000
_cell.length_c   1.000
_cell.angle_alpha   90.00
_cell.angle_beta   90.00
_cell.angle_gamma   90.00
#
_symmetry.space_group_name_H-M   'P 1'
#
loop_
_entity.id
_entity.type
_entity.pdbx_description
1 polymer ?
#
loop_
_entity_poly.entity_id
_entity_poly.type
_entity_poly.pdbx_seq_one_letter_code
_entity_poly.pdbx_strand_id
1 'polypeptide(L)'
;MDDLSKYILSFGPLITAVATLVAAFYVQHRNNQKVLKQKQREEERKEIFTKLKDFYGPLQRLRGKSNELHKLFKNGREFRTLIKLLEGEKFSGNDKKLLDSIIDIGKQTDELIIKEGGWVQDSELRKMLDKVTAHYTLIDLAAKDELTGDVKRFEQFVFPNEIDDEIEKEIVRLNSRLNELDEEILEEYKTW
;
A
#
# COMPACT_ATOMS: atom_id res chain seq x y z
N MET A 1 -3.42 21.46 72.03
CA MET A 1 -3.74 21.86 70.63
C MET A 1 -2.71 22.84 70.05
N ASP A 2 -1.53 23.03 70.65
CA ASP A 2 -0.59 24.10 70.28
C ASP A 2 0.64 23.66 69.47
N ASP A 3 1.01 22.37 69.50
CA ASP A 3 2.15 21.87 68.72
C ASP A 3 1.80 21.55 67.27
N LEU A 4 0.55 21.13 67.02
CA LEU A 4 0.11 20.78 65.67
C LEU A 4 0.04 22.02 64.76
N SER A 5 -0.36 23.17 65.31
CA SER A 5 -0.47 24.43 64.56
C SER A 5 0.91 24.98 64.17
N LYS A 6 1.91 24.91 65.07
CA LYS A 6 3.29 25.32 64.79
C LYS A 6 3.96 24.43 63.75
N TYR A 7 3.71 23.11 63.78
CA TYR A 7 4.22 22.17 62.77
C TYR A 7 3.63 22.43 61.38
N ILE A 8 2.34 22.74 61.29
CA ILE A 8 1.65 23.09 60.04
C ILE A 8 2.17 24.43 59.49
N LEU A 9 2.48 25.40 60.36
CA LEU A 9 3.04 26.70 59.98
C LEU A 9 4.49 26.63 59.48
N SER A 10 5.32 25.71 60.00
CA SER A 10 6.73 25.59 59.61
C SER A 10 6.96 24.68 58.39
N PHE A 11 6.14 23.64 58.21
CA PHE A 11 6.28 22.69 57.09
C PHE A 11 5.25 22.87 55.96
N GLY A 12 4.23 23.72 56.15
CA GLY A 12 3.22 24.03 55.14
C GLY A 12 3.81 24.40 53.77
N PRO A 13 4.75 25.37 53.69
CA PRO A 13 5.37 25.75 52.43
C PRO A 13 6.15 24.62 51.74
N LEU A 14 6.80 23.74 52.53
CA LEU A 14 7.54 22.58 52.01
C LEU A 14 6.59 21.52 51.43
N ILE A 15 5.48 21.25 52.12
CA ILE A 15 4.44 20.31 51.65
C ILE A 15 3.78 20.85 50.37
N THR A 16 3.46 22.15 50.32
CA THR A 16 2.92 22.78 49.11
C THR A 16 3.89 22.69 47.94
N ALA A 17 5.18 22.99 48.15
CA ALA A 17 6.20 22.91 47.10
C ALA A 17 6.35 21.49 46.53
N VAL A 18 6.39 20.47 47.39
CA VAL A 18 6.46 19.06 46.96
C VAL A 18 5.18 18.65 46.22
N ALA A 19 4.00 19.03 46.71
CA ALA A 19 2.73 18.73 46.05
C ALA A 19 2.64 19.39 44.65
N THR A 20 3.11 20.64 44.51
CA THR A 20 3.16 21.33 43.21
C THR A 20 4.12 20.63 42.24
N LEU A 21 5.29 20.18 42.69
CA LEU A 21 6.23 19.43 41.85
C LEU A 21 5.66 18.08 41.40
N VAL A 22 4.99 17.35 42.30
CA VAL A 22 4.34 16.07 41.96
C VAL A 22 3.20 16.29 40.97
N ALA A 23 2.36 17.30 41.18
CA ALA A 23 1.28 17.66 40.26
C ALA A 23 1.84 18.09 38.89
N ALA A 24 2.89 18.92 38.85
CA ALA A 24 3.54 19.35 37.62
C ALA A 24 4.15 18.16 36.87
N PHE A 25 4.84 17.25 37.56
CA PHE A 25 5.40 16.04 36.96
C PHE A 25 4.30 15.12 36.40
N TYR A 26 3.21 14.93 37.12
CA TYR A 26 2.07 14.14 36.65
C TYR A 26 1.42 14.74 35.40
N VAL A 27 1.19 16.05 35.39
CA VAL A 27 0.64 16.78 34.22
C VAL A 27 1.61 16.70 33.04
N GLN A 28 2.91 16.89 33.27
CA GLN A 28 3.94 16.79 32.22
C GLN A 28 4.01 15.38 31.63
N HIS A 29 3.99 14.34 32.46
CA HIS A 29 3.98 12.96 31.99
C HIS A 29 2.74 12.66 31.14
N ARG A 30 1.55 13.09 31.59
CA ARG A 30 0.30 12.92 30.83
C ARG A 30 0.31 13.70 29.51
N ASN A 31 0.81 14.92 29.49
CA ASN A 31 0.91 15.73 28.28
C ASN A 31 1.91 15.13 27.28
N ASN A 32 3.07 14.65 27.75
CA ASN A 32 4.04 13.98 26.90
C ASN A 32 3.44 12.73 26.23
N GLN A 33 2.64 11.94 26.96
CA GLN A 33 1.96 10.76 26.39
C GLN A 33 0.94 11.14 25.31
N LYS A 34 0.17 12.22 25.50
CA LYS A 34 -0.76 12.73 24.48
C LYS A 34 -0.01 13.16 23.21
N VAL A 35 1.04 13.95 23.37
CA VAL A 35 1.86 14.44 22.25
C VAL A 35 2.51 13.28 21.48
N LEU A 36 2.98 12.24 22.17
CA LEU A 36 3.54 11.05 21.53
C LEU A 36 2.48 10.30 20.72
N LYS A 37 1.28 10.09 21.27
CA LYS A 37 0.19 9.44 20.55
C LYS A 37 -0.25 10.23 19.31
N GLN A 38 -0.33 11.55 19.43
CA GLN A 38 -0.65 12.41 18.30
C GLN A 38 0.39 12.28 17.19
N LYS A 39 1.69 12.36 17.54
CA LYS A 39 2.77 12.19 16.57
C LYS A 39 2.73 10.82 15.88
N GLN A 40 2.50 9.75 16.64
CA GLN A 40 2.37 8.40 16.08
C GLN A 40 1.22 8.31 15.09
N ARG A 41 0.06 8.90 15.39
CA ARG A 41 -1.08 8.93 14.48
C ARG A 41 -0.80 9.75 13.22
N GLU A 42 -0.17 10.91 13.35
CA GLU A 42 0.21 11.74 12.21
C GLU A 42 1.22 11.03 11.29
N GLU A 43 2.18 10.31 11.89
CA GLU A 43 3.15 9.47 11.17
C GLU A 43 2.45 8.30 10.45
N GLU A 44 1.59 7.55 11.14
CA GLU A 44 0.82 6.44 10.56
C GLU A 44 -0.05 6.93 9.40
N ARG A 45 -0.76 8.05 9.60
CA ARG A 45 -1.59 8.71 8.58
C ARG A 45 -0.77 9.06 7.35
N LYS A 46 0.42 9.65 7.54
CA LYS A 46 1.33 10.02 6.46
C LYS A 46 1.85 8.78 5.72
N GLU A 47 2.18 7.72 6.45
CA GLU A 47 2.62 6.44 5.87
C GLU A 47 1.51 5.82 5.01
N ILE A 48 0.29 5.71 5.53
CA ILE A 48 -0.88 5.19 4.80
C ILE A 48 -1.14 6.00 3.53
N PHE A 49 -1.15 7.33 3.64
CA PHE A 49 -1.33 8.21 2.50
C PHE A 49 -0.24 8.01 1.44
N THR A 50 1.01 7.82 1.88
CA THR A 50 2.15 7.53 1.01
C THR A 50 1.94 6.20 0.27
N LYS A 51 1.57 5.12 0.97
CA LYS A 51 1.26 3.81 0.37
C LYS A 51 0.16 3.91 -0.70
N LEU A 52 -0.93 4.61 -0.39
CA LEU A 52 -2.06 4.79 -1.32
C LEU A 52 -1.65 5.61 -2.54
N LYS A 53 -0.98 6.74 -2.32
CA LYS A 53 -0.65 7.71 -3.37
C LYS A 53 0.49 7.22 -4.27
N ASP A 54 1.54 6.64 -3.69
CA ASP A 54 2.77 6.29 -4.40
C ASP A 54 2.77 4.87 -4.95
N PHE A 55 1.97 3.94 -4.39
CA PHE A 55 1.95 2.54 -4.86
C PHE A 55 0.57 2.04 -5.26
N TYR A 56 -0.37 1.89 -4.32
CA TYR A 56 -1.62 1.17 -4.58
C TYR A 56 -2.52 1.87 -5.60
N GLY A 57 -2.63 3.19 -5.55
CA GLY A 57 -3.39 3.98 -6.53
C GLY A 57 -2.84 3.88 -7.95
N PRO A 58 -1.54 4.16 -8.17
CA PRO A 58 -0.89 3.95 -9.46
C PRO A 58 -1.02 2.51 -9.98
N LEU A 59 -0.81 1.50 -9.11
CA LEU A 59 -0.91 0.09 -9.48
C LEU A 59 -2.33 -0.27 -9.94
N GLN A 60 -3.36 0.10 -9.16
CA GLN A 60 -4.77 -0.13 -9.50
C GLN A 60 -5.11 0.50 -10.87
N ARG A 61 -4.62 1.71 -11.14
CA ARG A 61 -4.84 2.39 -12.42
C ARG A 61 -4.16 1.70 -13.60
N LEU A 62 -2.91 1.25 -13.43
CA LEU A 62 -2.19 0.48 -14.44
C LEU A 62 -2.91 -0.83 -14.75
N ARG A 63 -3.34 -1.56 -13.71
CA ARG A 63 -4.11 -2.80 -13.82
C ARG A 63 -5.43 -2.60 -14.56
N GLY A 64 -6.22 -1.60 -14.16
CA GLY A 64 -7.46 -1.24 -14.83
C GLY A 64 -7.27 -0.93 -16.32
N LYS A 65 -6.25 -0.12 -16.66
CA LYS A 65 -5.90 0.18 -18.06
C LYS A 65 -5.47 -1.07 -18.84
N SER A 66 -4.65 -1.94 -18.23
CA SER A 66 -4.23 -3.20 -18.84
C SER A 66 -5.42 -4.10 -19.14
N ASN A 67 -6.38 -4.19 -18.22
CA ASN A 67 -7.57 -5.03 -18.37
C ASN A 67 -8.45 -4.54 -19.54
N GLU A 68 -8.69 -3.23 -19.65
CA GLU A 68 -9.46 -2.66 -20.78
C GLU A 68 -8.75 -2.88 -22.13
N LEU A 69 -7.43 -2.70 -22.19
CA LEU A 69 -6.68 -2.99 -23.42
C LEU A 69 -6.72 -4.48 -23.77
N HIS A 70 -6.63 -5.38 -22.79
CA HIS A 70 -6.76 -6.82 -23.04
C HIS A 70 -8.14 -7.20 -23.58
N LYS A 71 -9.22 -6.58 -23.09
CA LYS A 71 -10.57 -6.78 -23.63
C LYS A 71 -10.64 -6.38 -25.10
N LEU A 72 -10.11 -5.21 -25.45
CA LEU A 72 -10.06 -4.72 -26.83
C LEU A 72 -9.19 -5.60 -27.72
N PHE A 73 -8.02 -6.04 -27.23
CA PHE A 73 -7.09 -6.89 -27.96
C PHE A 73 -7.69 -8.27 -28.26
N LYS A 74 -8.37 -8.86 -27.28
CA LYS A 74 -9.07 -10.14 -27.46
C LYS A 74 -10.26 -10.00 -28.40
N ASN A 75 -11.01 -8.90 -28.33
CA ASN A 75 -12.16 -8.61 -29.20
C ASN A 75 -13.15 -9.79 -29.27
N GLY A 76 -13.52 -10.35 -28.11
CA GLY A 76 -14.42 -11.51 -28.01
C GLY A 76 -13.78 -12.87 -28.32
N ARG A 77 -12.50 -12.91 -28.69
CA ARG A 77 -11.74 -14.16 -28.88
C ARG A 77 -11.17 -14.64 -27.54
N GLU A 78 -11.37 -15.91 -27.24
CA GLU A 78 -10.74 -16.55 -26.09
C GLU A 78 -9.40 -17.16 -26.49
N PHE A 79 -8.31 -16.53 -26.06
CA PHE A 79 -6.97 -17.08 -26.19
C PHE A 79 -6.03 -16.58 -25.08
N ARG A 80 -4.94 -17.33 -24.87
CA ARG A 80 -3.84 -16.96 -23.99
C ARG A 80 -2.76 -16.29 -24.84
N THR A 81 -2.54 -14.99 -24.63
CA THR A 81 -1.62 -14.18 -25.45
C THR A 81 -0.22 -14.79 -25.53
N LEU A 82 0.35 -15.18 -24.38
CA LEU A 82 1.67 -15.82 -24.33
C LEU A 82 1.73 -17.08 -25.20
N ILE A 83 0.72 -17.95 -25.10
CA ILE A 83 0.67 -19.20 -25.87
C ILE A 83 0.62 -18.91 -27.38
N LYS A 84 -0.20 -17.94 -27.80
CA LYS A 84 -0.26 -17.55 -29.22
C LYS A 84 1.07 -17.03 -29.75
N LEU A 85 1.76 -16.21 -28.96
CA LEU A 85 3.10 -15.74 -29.33
C LEU A 85 4.10 -16.89 -29.44
N LEU A 86 4.10 -17.84 -28.48
CA LEU A 86 5.00 -19.01 -28.50
C LEU A 86 4.70 -19.99 -29.65
N GLU A 87 3.44 -20.07 -30.10
CA GLU A 87 3.01 -20.79 -31.31
C GLU A 87 3.47 -20.11 -32.61
N GLY A 88 4.06 -18.91 -32.52
CA GLY A 88 4.54 -18.13 -33.67
C GLY A 88 3.49 -17.20 -34.27
N GLU A 89 2.36 -16.97 -33.59
CA GLU A 89 1.34 -16.04 -34.07
C GLU A 89 1.89 -14.61 -34.12
N LYS A 90 1.69 -13.94 -35.25
CA LYS A 90 2.13 -12.57 -35.50
C LYS A 90 0.94 -11.62 -35.52
N PHE A 91 0.82 -10.79 -34.49
CA PHE A 91 -0.14 -9.69 -34.47
C PHE A 91 0.33 -8.55 -35.36
N SER A 92 -0.60 -7.93 -36.09
CA SER A 92 -0.32 -6.81 -37.01
C SER A 92 -1.40 -5.73 -36.88
N GLY A 93 -1.16 -4.56 -37.48
CA GLY A 93 -2.11 -3.44 -37.44
C GLY A 93 -2.50 -3.01 -36.02
N ASN A 94 -3.80 -2.95 -35.75
CA ASN A 94 -4.34 -2.51 -34.46
C ASN A 94 -4.00 -3.49 -33.32
N ASP A 95 -4.07 -4.81 -33.58
CA ASP A 95 -3.78 -5.84 -32.58
C ASP A 95 -2.33 -5.73 -32.10
N LYS A 96 -1.40 -5.43 -33.00
CA LYS A 96 0.00 -5.17 -32.64
C LYS A 96 0.12 -3.95 -31.72
N LYS A 97 -0.54 -2.84 -32.05
CA LYS A 97 -0.51 -1.61 -31.23
C LYS A 97 -1.12 -1.81 -29.85
N LEU A 98 -2.19 -2.60 -29.75
CA LEU A 98 -2.78 -2.98 -28.47
C LEU A 98 -1.83 -3.84 -27.65
N LEU A 99 -1.21 -4.86 -28.27
CA LEU A 99 -0.21 -5.70 -27.61
C LEU A 99 0.99 -4.88 -27.12
N ASP A 100 1.55 -4.01 -27.97
CA ASP A 100 2.66 -3.12 -27.60
C ASP A 100 2.29 -2.25 -26.39
N SER A 101 1.06 -1.74 -26.35
CA SER A 101 0.56 -0.91 -25.24
C SER A 101 0.34 -1.71 -23.94
N ILE A 102 -0.10 -2.97 -24.03
CA ILE A 102 -0.21 -3.88 -22.89
C ILE A 102 1.18 -4.16 -22.31
N ILE A 103 2.16 -4.44 -23.17
CA ILE A 103 3.56 -4.66 -22.79
C ILE A 103 4.14 -3.42 -22.10
N ASP A 104 3.88 -2.23 -22.63
CA ASP A 104 4.33 -0.96 -22.03
C ASP A 104 3.76 -0.74 -20.63
N ILE A 105 2.47 -1.02 -20.42
CA ILE A 105 1.87 -1.01 -19.08
C ILE A 105 2.52 -2.05 -18.17
N GLY A 106 2.84 -3.22 -18.70
CA GLY A 106 3.56 -4.26 -17.97
C GLY A 106 4.93 -3.78 -17.45
N LYS A 107 5.68 -3.05 -18.27
CA LYS A 107 6.97 -2.43 -17.89
C LYS A 107 6.78 -1.36 -16.81
N GLN A 108 5.80 -0.48 -16.97
CA GLN A 108 5.46 0.52 -15.95
C GLN A 108 5.04 -0.14 -14.62
N THR A 109 4.34 -1.28 -14.69
CA THR A 109 3.92 -2.05 -13.51
C THR A 109 5.13 -2.65 -12.80
N ASP A 110 6.06 -3.24 -13.56
CA ASP A 110 7.31 -3.80 -13.02
C ASP A 110 8.18 -2.71 -12.38
N GLU A 111 8.38 -1.57 -13.05
CA GLU A 111 9.10 -0.43 -12.50
C GLU A 111 8.47 0.09 -11.19
N LEU A 112 7.14 0.17 -11.13
CA LEU A 112 6.42 0.57 -9.92
C LEU A 112 6.64 -0.43 -8.78
N ILE A 113 6.58 -1.73 -9.06
CA ILE A 113 6.79 -2.79 -8.05
C ILE A 113 8.23 -2.80 -7.55
N ILE A 114 9.22 -2.63 -8.43
CA ILE A 114 10.64 -2.56 -8.03
C ILE A 114 10.88 -1.35 -7.14
N LYS A 115 10.31 -0.19 -7.51
CA LYS A 115 10.57 1.07 -6.82
C LYS A 115 9.82 1.19 -5.49
N GLU A 116 8.55 0.79 -5.46
CA GLU A 116 7.62 1.07 -4.37
C GLU A 116 7.05 -0.21 -3.73
N GLY A 117 7.40 -1.41 -4.23
CA GLY A 117 6.88 -2.69 -3.71
C GLY A 117 7.28 -2.98 -2.26
N GLY A 118 8.22 -2.23 -1.68
CA GLY A 118 8.57 -2.28 -0.26
C GLY A 118 7.40 -1.95 0.68
N TRP A 119 6.35 -1.30 0.17
CA TRP A 119 5.12 -1.03 0.92
C TRP A 119 4.25 -2.27 1.17
N VAL A 120 4.45 -3.34 0.39
CA VAL A 120 3.64 -4.56 0.45
C VAL A 120 4.15 -5.48 1.56
N GLN A 121 3.40 -5.55 2.65
CA GLN A 121 3.75 -6.39 3.80
C GLN A 121 3.24 -7.83 3.66
N ASP A 122 2.09 -8.01 2.99
CA ASP A 122 1.51 -9.33 2.76
C ASP A 122 2.42 -10.18 1.86
N SER A 123 2.75 -11.40 2.30
CA SER A 123 3.65 -12.29 1.56
C SER A 123 3.00 -12.92 0.33
N GLU A 124 1.69 -13.17 0.37
CA GLU A 124 0.98 -13.77 -0.75
C GLU A 124 0.76 -12.75 -1.86
N LEU A 125 0.40 -11.51 -1.52
CA LEU A 125 0.30 -10.41 -2.47
C LEU A 125 1.65 -10.16 -3.16
N ARG A 126 2.77 -10.19 -2.42
CA ARG A 126 4.12 -10.10 -3.03
C ARG A 126 4.37 -11.20 -4.05
N LYS A 127 4.07 -12.46 -3.71
CA LYS A 127 4.21 -13.58 -4.65
C LYS A 127 3.32 -13.42 -5.88
N MET A 128 2.13 -12.85 -5.73
CA MET A 128 1.25 -12.57 -6.88
C MET A 128 1.85 -11.47 -7.76
N LEU A 129 2.37 -10.39 -7.17
CA LEU A 129 3.06 -9.33 -7.90
C LEU A 129 4.27 -9.88 -8.68
N ASP A 130 5.06 -10.76 -8.08
CA ASP A 130 6.18 -11.44 -8.77
C ASP A 130 5.71 -12.25 -9.98
N LYS A 131 4.55 -12.91 -9.88
CA LYS A 131 3.94 -13.63 -11.01
C LYS A 131 3.45 -12.67 -12.09
N VAL A 132 2.89 -11.52 -11.71
CA VAL A 132 2.45 -10.48 -12.65
C VAL A 132 3.63 -9.93 -13.45
N THR A 133 4.71 -9.54 -12.80
CA THR A 133 5.91 -9.00 -13.46
C THR A 133 6.55 -10.03 -14.38
N ALA A 134 6.66 -11.29 -13.92
CA ALA A 134 7.11 -12.39 -14.76
C ALA A 134 6.18 -12.62 -15.97
N HIS A 135 4.86 -12.48 -15.82
CA HIS A 135 3.92 -12.61 -16.94
C HIS A 135 4.13 -11.56 -18.02
N TYR A 136 4.23 -10.30 -17.64
CA TYR A 136 4.50 -9.23 -18.59
C TYR A 136 5.87 -9.40 -19.27
N THR A 137 6.88 -9.84 -18.52
CA THR A 137 8.21 -10.13 -19.06
C THR A 137 8.17 -11.22 -20.12
N LEU A 138 7.49 -12.34 -19.84
CA LEU A 138 7.38 -13.43 -20.80
C LEU A 138 6.61 -13.02 -22.07
N ILE A 139 5.58 -12.19 -21.94
CA ILE A 139 4.87 -11.63 -23.10
C ILE A 139 5.80 -10.70 -23.91
N ASP A 140 6.56 -9.81 -23.28
CA ASP A 140 7.49 -8.91 -23.97
C ASP A 140 8.56 -9.69 -24.75
N LEU A 141 9.17 -10.71 -24.12
CA LEU A 141 10.16 -11.57 -24.75
C LEU A 141 9.56 -12.35 -25.93
N ALA A 142 8.37 -12.92 -25.75
CA ALA A 142 7.72 -13.67 -26.82
C ALA A 142 7.27 -12.76 -27.98
N ALA A 143 6.83 -11.54 -27.70
CA ALA A 143 6.45 -10.57 -28.73
C ALA A 143 7.65 -10.08 -29.57
N LYS A 144 8.86 -10.13 -29.00
CA LYS A 144 10.13 -9.76 -29.66
C LYS A 144 10.83 -10.94 -30.35
N ASP A 145 10.23 -12.13 -30.35
CA ASP A 145 10.85 -13.38 -30.81
C ASP A 145 12.12 -13.79 -30.03
N GLU A 146 12.33 -13.23 -28.84
CA GLU A 146 13.43 -13.63 -27.94
C GLU A 146 13.07 -14.90 -27.15
N LEU A 147 11.78 -15.23 -27.09
CA LEU A 147 11.24 -16.45 -26.52
C LEU A 147 10.25 -17.11 -27.50
N THR A 148 10.58 -18.30 -27.99
CA THR A 148 9.75 -19.03 -28.97
C THR A 148 9.68 -20.52 -28.66
N GLY A 149 8.58 -21.19 -29.00
CA GLY A 149 8.43 -22.64 -28.81
C GLY A 149 8.16 -23.04 -27.36
N ASP A 150 8.46 -24.29 -27.02
CA ASP A 150 8.29 -24.87 -25.67
C ASP A 150 6.93 -24.61 -25.00
N VAL A 151 5.86 -24.53 -25.79
CA VAL A 151 4.50 -24.16 -25.33
C VAL A 151 4.09 -24.91 -24.06
N LYS A 152 4.33 -26.23 -24.01
CA LYS A 152 4.02 -27.09 -22.86
C LYS A 152 4.66 -26.62 -21.54
N ARG A 153 5.86 -26.06 -21.58
CA ARG A 153 6.56 -25.53 -20.39
C ARG A 153 5.83 -24.31 -19.81
N PHE A 154 5.25 -23.50 -20.67
CA PHE A 154 4.61 -22.23 -20.30
C PHE A 154 3.09 -22.33 -20.14
N GLU A 155 2.47 -23.49 -20.45
CA GLU A 155 1.03 -23.71 -20.31
C GLU A 155 0.51 -23.48 -18.88
N GLN A 156 1.31 -23.79 -17.87
CA GLN A 156 0.97 -23.59 -16.46
C GLN A 156 1.24 -22.16 -15.97
N PHE A 157 1.92 -21.35 -16.78
CA PHE A 157 2.23 -19.97 -16.43
C PHE A 157 1.05 -19.06 -16.77
N VAL A 158 0.13 -18.93 -15.81
CA VAL A 158 -1.12 -18.18 -15.95
C VAL A 158 -1.05 -16.88 -15.14
N PHE A 159 -1.65 -15.82 -15.68
CA PHE A 159 -1.80 -14.55 -14.98
C PHE A 159 -2.63 -14.75 -13.69
N PRO A 160 -2.20 -14.23 -12.53
CA PRO A 160 -2.96 -14.36 -11.29
C PRO A 160 -4.19 -13.46 -11.33
N ASN A 161 -5.38 -14.02 -11.57
CA ASN A 161 -6.61 -13.23 -11.75
C ASN A 161 -7.09 -12.56 -10.47
N GLU A 162 -6.69 -13.09 -9.31
CA GLU A 162 -7.08 -12.61 -7.98
C GLU A 162 -6.32 -11.34 -7.57
N ILE A 163 -5.27 -10.96 -8.30
CA ILE A 163 -4.41 -9.82 -7.93
C ILE A 163 -5.21 -8.51 -7.81
N ASP A 164 -6.19 -8.30 -8.68
CA ASP A 164 -6.97 -7.06 -8.70
C ASP A 164 -7.86 -6.96 -7.45
N ASP A 165 -8.42 -8.09 -7.00
CA ASP A 165 -9.22 -8.18 -5.77
C ASP A 165 -8.35 -7.98 -4.53
N GLU A 166 -7.14 -8.55 -4.50
CA GLU A 166 -6.21 -8.37 -3.37
C GLU A 166 -5.68 -6.94 -3.27
N ILE A 167 -5.41 -6.27 -4.40
CA ILE A 167 -5.07 -4.84 -4.42
C ILE A 167 -6.23 -4.01 -3.86
N GLU A 168 -7.46 -4.30 -4.28
CA GLU A 168 -8.64 -3.57 -3.82
C GLU A 168 -8.89 -3.76 -2.32
N LYS A 169 -8.78 -4.99 -1.81
CA LYS A 169 -8.90 -5.28 -0.37
C LYS A 169 -7.92 -4.45 0.45
N GLU A 170 -6.68 -4.32 -0.04
CA GLU A 170 -5.64 -3.58 0.66
C GLU A 170 -5.89 -2.06 0.59
N ILE A 171 -6.37 -1.55 -0.54
CA ILE A 171 -6.82 -0.14 -0.66
C ILE A 171 -7.96 0.15 0.33
N VAL A 172 -8.96 -0.73 0.41
CA VAL A 172 -10.09 -0.60 1.35
C VAL A 172 -9.59 -0.62 2.79
N ARG A 173 -8.69 -1.56 3.14
CA ARG A 173 -8.09 -1.64 4.47
C ARG A 173 -7.37 -0.35 4.86
N LEU A 174 -6.54 0.18 3.96
CA LEU A 174 -5.78 1.41 4.17
C LEU A 174 -6.69 2.63 4.32
N ASN A 175 -7.73 2.76 3.48
CA ASN A 175 -8.70 3.86 3.59
C ASN A 175 -9.53 3.79 4.87
N SER A 176 -9.96 2.59 5.29
CA SER A 176 -10.67 2.41 6.56
C SER A 176 -9.81 2.87 7.73
N ARG A 177 -8.53 2.46 7.77
CA ARG A 177 -7.60 2.90 8.82
C ARG A 177 -7.33 4.41 8.77
N LEU A 178 -7.26 4.99 7.58
CA LEU A 178 -7.11 6.44 7.42
C LEU A 178 -8.30 7.20 8.02
N ASN A 179 -9.52 6.73 7.78
CA ASN A 179 -10.73 7.33 8.34
C ASN A 179 -10.77 7.21 9.87
N GLU A 180 -10.41 6.04 10.43
CA GLU A 180 -10.30 5.86 11.88
C GLU A 180 -9.31 6.85 12.50
N LEU A 181 -8.14 7.04 11.87
CA LEU A 181 -7.14 8.01 12.34
C LEU A 181 -7.66 9.45 12.30
N ASP A 182 -8.38 9.82 11.23
CA ASP A 182 -8.98 11.15 11.11
C ASP A 182 -10.06 11.37 12.18
N GLU A 183 -10.88 10.37 12.50
CA GLU A 183 -11.84 10.41 13.60
C GLU A 183 -11.16 10.54 14.98
N GLU A 184 -10.14 9.72 15.26
CA GLU A 184 -9.36 9.78 16.50
C GLU A 184 -8.72 11.16 16.72
N ILE A 185 -8.20 11.77 15.65
CA ILE A 185 -7.60 13.12 15.68
C ILE A 185 -8.69 14.19 15.94
N LEU A 186 -9.85 14.09 15.29
CA LEU A 186 -10.96 15.04 15.49
C LEU A 186 -11.56 14.96 16.89
N GLU A 187 -11.69 13.76 17.46
CA GLU A 187 -12.13 13.58 18.84
C GLU A 187 -11.14 14.19 19.82
N GLU A 188 -9.83 14.02 19.59
CA GLU A 188 -8.81 14.64 20.42
C GLU A 188 -8.95 16.17 20.43
N TYR A 189 -9.13 16.82 19.27
CA TYR A 189 -9.35 18.27 19.19
C TYR A 189 -10.59 18.76 19.96
N LYS A 190 -11.64 17.95 20.08
CA LYS A 190 -12.84 18.31 20.87
C LYS A 190 -12.62 18.23 22.38
N THR A 191 -11.57 17.53 22.82
CA THR A 191 -11.24 17.35 24.25
C THR A 191 -10.24 18.38 24.80
N TRP A 192 -9.79 19.31 23.95
CA TRP A 192 -8.99 20.48 24.30
C TRP A 192 -9.87 21.73 24.45
#